data_AF-A0A0F9LE08-F1
#
_entry.id   AF-A0A0F9LE08-F1
#
_cell.length_a   1.000
_cell.length_b   1.000
_cell.length_c   1.000
_cell.angle_alpha   90.00
_cell.angle_beta   90.00
_cell.angle_gamma   90.00
#
_symmetry.space_group_name_H-M   'P 1'
#
loop_
_entity.id
_entity.type
_entity.pdbx_description
1 polymer ?
#
loop_
_entity_poly.entity_id
_entity_poly.type
_entity_poly.pdbx_seq_one_letter_code
_entity_poly.pdbx_strand_id
1 'polypeptide(L)'
;MLAIYCRISQKKAEGKDRSIDYQKERGIAKAKELKLKYKVYIDEGISGTWAIEKRPAFFELLKDITDKKTNVTTVYAFAPADFIGAMKPD
;
A
#
# COMPACT_ATOMS: atom_id res chain seq x y z
N MET A 1 6.74 -8.69 9.87
CA MET A 1 5.50 -8.84 9.06
C MET A 1 5.62 -7.93 7.84
N LEU A 2 5.24 -8.42 6.66
CA LEU A 2 5.18 -7.65 5.42
C LEU A 2 3.83 -6.93 5.32
N ALA A 3 3.83 -5.60 5.39
CA ALA A 3 2.66 -4.82 5.05
C ALA A 3 2.58 -4.66 3.53
N ILE A 4 1.45 -5.02 2.92
CA ILE A 4 1.20 -4.92 1.49
C ILE A 4 0.22 -3.76 1.29
N TYR A 5 0.66 -2.68 0.67
CA TYR A 5 -0.19 -1.56 0.33
C TYR A 5 -0.57 -1.62 -1.15
N CYS A 6 -1.87 -1.66 -1.40
CA CYS A 6 -2.48 -1.69 -2.72
C CYS A 6 -3.30 -0.43 -2.93
N ARG A 7 -3.10 0.26 -4.05
CA ARG A 7 -3.86 1.49 -4.35
C ARG A 7 -4.17 1.57 -5.84
N ILE A 8 -5.38 1.99 -6.17
CA ILE A 8 -5.74 2.42 -7.52
C ILE A 8 -6.38 3.79 -7.51
N SER A 9 -6.02 4.64 -8.48
CA SER A 9 -6.66 5.95 -8.66
C SER A 9 -8.01 5.81 -9.36
N GLN A 10 -8.93 6.75 -9.07
CA GLN A 10 -10.21 6.89 -9.75
C GLN A 10 -10.11 6.94 -11.29
N LYS A 11 -9.07 7.58 -11.84
CA LYS A 11 -8.79 7.53 -13.28
C LYS A 11 -8.09 6.21 -13.59
N LYS A 12 -8.78 5.33 -14.32
CA LYS A 12 -8.17 4.13 -14.92
C LYS A 12 -7.11 4.62 -15.91
N ALA A 13 -5.85 4.29 -15.65
CA ALA A 13 -4.83 4.39 -16.69
C ALA A 13 -5.09 3.23 -17.66
N GLU A 14 -5.63 3.55 -18.84
CA GLU A 14 -5.81 2.56 -19.91
C GLU A 14 -4.47 1.86 -20.21
N GLY A 15 -4.50 0.53 -20.32
CA GLY A 15 -3.36 -0.27 -20.79
C GLY A 15 -2.37 -0.79 -19.74
N LYS A 16 -2.64 -0.68 -18.42
CA LYS A 16 -1.85 -1.40 -17.40
C LYS A 16 -2.76 -2.15 -16.43
N ASP A 17 -2.61 -3.47 -16.35
CA ASP A 17 -3.23 -4.27 -15.31
C ASP A 17 -2.59 -3.92 -13.95
N ARG A 18 -3.24 -2.99 -13.26
CA ARG A 18 -2.89 -2.52 -11.91
C ARG A 18 -4.07 -2.72 -10.99
N SER A 19 -4.91 -3.71 -11.27
CA SER A 19 -6.03 -4.09 -10.42
C SER A 19 -5.53 -4.34 -8.98
N ILE A 20 -6.41 -4.09 -8.01
CA ILE A 20 -6.08 -4.37 -6.60
C ILE A 20 -5.73 -5.85 -6.42
N ASP A 21 -6.44 -6.76 -7.10
CA ASP A 21 -6.12 -8.19 -7.10
C ASP A 21 -4.70 -8.47 -7.59
N TYR A 22 -4.31 -7.92 -8.75
CA TYR A 22 -2.95 -8.12 -9.26
C TYR A 22 -1.89 -7.60 -8.29
N GLN A 23 -2.08 -6.40 -7.71
CA GLN A 23 -1.15 -5.85 -6.71
C GLN A 23 -1.05 -6.73 -5.47
N LYS A 24 -2.20 -7.23 -4.99
CA LYS A 24 -2.32 -8.10 -3.82
C LYS A 24 -1.63 -9.44 -4.07
N GLU A 25 -1.87 -10.08 -5.20
CA GLU A 25 -1.22 -11.35 -5.56
C GLU A 25 0.30 -11.23 -5.61
N ARG A 26 0.83 -10.16 -6.21
CA ARG A 26 2.27 -9.89 -6.25
C ARG A 26 2.86 -9.65 -4.86
N GLY A 27 2.16 -8.90 -4.01
CA GLY A 27 2.56 -8.67 -2.62
C GLY A 27 2.55 -9.97 -1.80
N ILE A 28 1.52 -10.80 -1.94
CA ILE A 28 1.41 -12.09 -1.25
C ILE A 28 2.50 -13.05 -1.71
N ALA A 29 2.77 -13.11 -3.02
CA ALA A 29 3.87 -13.91 -3.57
C ALA A 29 5.21 -13.48 -2.96
N LYS A 30 5.45 -12.17 -2.83
CA LYS A 30 6.65 -11.64 -2.19
C LYS A 30 6.73 -11.98 -0.70
N ALA A 31 5.61 -11.92 0.02
CA ALA A 31 5.56 -12.32 1.43
C ALA A 31 5.91 -13.80 1.62
N LYS A 32 5.39 -14.67 0.74
CA LYS A 32 5.68 -16.11 0.73
C LYS A 32 7.16 -16.37 0.44
N GLU A 33 7.73 -15.71 -0.57
CA GLU A 33 9.16 -15.81 -0.90
C GLU A 33 10.04 -15.44 0.30
N LEU A 34 9.68 -14.36 1.01
CA LEU A 34 10.41 -13.88 2.18
C LEU A 34 10.06 -14.64 3.47
N LYS A 35 9.13 -15.61 3.43
CA LYS A 35 8.62 -16.35 4.59
C LYS A 35 8.09 -15.43 5.71
N LEU A 36 7.48 -14.31 5.32
CA LEU A 36 6.90 -13.34 6.25
C LEU A 36 5.38 -13.52 6.32
N LYS A 37 4.83 -13.41 7.53
CA LYS A 37 3.40 -13.08 7.70
C LYS A 37 3.12 -11.75 7.02
N TYR A 38 1.91 -11.56 6.48
CA TYR A 38 1.53 -10.33 5.80
C TYR A 38 0.17 -9.79 6.26
N LYS A 39 -0.02 -8.49 6.06
CA LYS A 39 -1.30 -7.77 6.18
C LYS A 39 -1.48 -6.89 4.95
N VAL A 40 -2.69 -6.83 4.40
CA VAL A 40 -3.00 -6.07 3.17
C VAL A 40 -3.80 -4.82 3.51
N TYR A 41 -3.43 -3.69 2.92
CA TYR A 41 -4.05 -2.38 3.08
C TYR A 41 -4.48 -1.89 1.69
N ILE A 42 -5.75 -1.53 1.51
CA ILE A 42 -6.34 -1.27 0.19
C ILE A 42 -6.97 0.12 0.17
N ASP A 43 -6.48 0.98 -0.74
CA ASP A 43 -7.08 2.28 -1.04
C ASP A 43 -7.58 2.29 -2.50
N GLU A 44 -8.88 2.06 -2.68
CA GLU A 44 -9.54 2.03 -4.00
C GLU A 44 -10.13 3.38 -4.38
N GLY A 45 -9.86 3.83 -5.61
CA GLY A 45 -10.31 5.13 -6.10
C GLY A 45 -9.53 6.32 -5.52
N ILE A 46 -8.54 6.08 -4.67
CA ILE A 46 -7.83 7.13 -3.95
C ILE A 46 -6.64 7.66 -4.75
N SER A 47 -6.53 8.99 -4.84
CA SER A 47 -5.38 9.62 -5.48
C SER A 47 -4.12 9.50 -4.61
N GLY A 48 -3.02 9.11 -5.25
CA GLY A 48 -1.68 9.10 -4.66
C GLY A 48 -1.12 10.49 -4.38
N THR A 49 -1.86 11.57 -4.67
CA THR A 49 -1.52 12.96 -4.34
C THR A 49 -2.31 13.55 -3.18
N TRP A 50 -3.33 12.85 -2.65
CA TRP A 50 -4.15 13.38 -1.56
C TRP A 50 -3.42 13.37 -0.22
N ALA A 51 -3.81 14.22 0.73
CA ALA A 51 -3.29 14.16 2.09
C ALA A 51 -3.48 12.76 2.71
N ILE A 52 -2.59 12.38 3.62
CA ILE A 52 -2.59 11.05 4.27
C ILE A 52 -3.95 10.74 4.92
N GLU A 53 -4.59 11.74 5.50
CA GLU A 53 -5.90 11.64 6.16
C GLU A 53 -7.03 11.19 5.22
N LYS A 54 -6.86 11.42 3.91
CA LYS A 54 -7.81 11.00 2.87
C LYS A 54 -7.47 9.63 2.28
N ARG A 55 -6.51 8.92 2.87
CA ARG A 55 -6.04 7.58 2.46
C ARG A 55 -6.18 6.63 3.65
N PRO A 56 -7.40 6.16 3.96
CA PRO A 56 -7.68 5.45 5.21
C PRO A 56 -6.81 4.20 5.40
N ALA A 57 -6.56 3.43 4.34
CA ALA A 57 -5.76 2.22 4.47
C ALA A 57 -4.26 2.55 4.60
N PHE A 58 -3.78 3.56 3.89
CA PHE A 58 -2.42 4.06 4.08
C PHE A 58 -2.21 4.63 5.50
N PHE A 59 -3.20 5.33 6.05
CA PHE A 59 -3.15 5.83 7.41
C PHE A 59 -3.15 4.70 8.45
N GLU A 60 -3.94 3.65 8.25
CA GLU A 60 -3.89 2.44 9.09
C GLU A 60 -2.52 1.77 9.01
N LEU A 61 -1.92 1.67 7.82
CA LEU A 61 -0.56 1.16 7.66
C LEU A 61 0.45 1.98 8.48
N LEU A 62 0.40 3.31 8.41
CA LEU A 62 1.32 4.16 9.17
C LEU A 62 1.13 3.96 10.67
N LYS A 63 -0.11 3.84 11.14
CA LYS A 63 -0.41 3.50 12.54
C LYS A 63 0.23 2.17 12.94
N ASP A 64 0.04 1.11 12.15
CA ASP A 64 0.61 -0.21 12.40
C ASP A 64 2.15 -0.23 12.29
N ILE A 65 2.77 0.71 11.58
CA ILE A 65 4.23 0.87 11.60
C ILE A 65 4.70 1.57 12.89
N THR A 66 3.95 2.56 13.36
CA THR A 66 4.31 3.34 14.55
C THR A 66 3.94 2.66 15.87
N ASP A 67 2.93 1.79 15.88
CA ASP A 67 2.54 1.04 17.06
C ASP A 67 3.55 -0.08 17.32
N LYS A 68 4.13 -0.10 18.52
CA LYS A 68 5.10 -1.12 18.95
C LYS A 68 4.48 -2.51 19.09
N LYS A 69 3.15 -2.61 19.12
CA LYS A 69 2.42 -3.89 19.23
C LYS A 69 2.33 -4.63 17.89
N THR A 70 2.54 -3.94 16.78
CA THR A 70 2.49 -4.50 15.43
C THR A 70 3.91 -4.76 14.93
N ASN A 71 4.22 -6.02 14.61
CA ASN A 71 5.54 -6.42 14.12
C ASN A 71 5.72 -6.12 12.62
N VAL A 72 5.29 -4.96 12.13
CA VAL A 72 5.56 -4.54 10.74
C VAL A 72 7.05 -4.25 10.62
N THR A 73 7.73 -5.00 9.74
CA THR A 73 9.19 -4.89 9.55
C THR A 73 9.53 -4.47 8.13
N THR A 74 8.56 -4.57 7.22
CA THR A 74 8.78 -4.43 5.78
C THR A 74 7.48 -3.97 5.14
N VAL A 75 7.58 -3.05 4.19
CA VAL A 75 6.43 -2.55 3.41
C VAL A 75 6.65 -2.89 1.94
N TYR A 76 5.61 -3.37 1.28
CA TYR A 76 5.54 -3.63 -0.14
C TYR A 76 4.47 -2.75 -0.77
N ALA A 77 4.79 -2.07 -1.87
CA ALA A 77 3.82 -1.45 -2.76
C ALA A 77 4.19 -1.75 -4.20
N PHE A 78 3.20 -1.73 -5.07
CA PHE A 78 3.37 -2.09 -6.47
C PHE A 78 4.14 -1.02 -7.27
N ALA A 79 3.93 0.27 -6.95
CA ALA A 79 4.63 1.37 -7.61
C ALA A 79 5.06 2.46 -6.61
N PRO A 80 6.19 3.15 -6.86
CA PRO A 80 6.62 4.29 -6.03
C PRO A 80 5.57 5.42 -6.01
N ALA A 81 4.76 5.54 -7.07
CA ALA A 81 3.63 6.47 -7.16
C ALA A 81 2.59 6.32 -6.05
N ASP A 82 2.54 5.15 -5.40
CA ASP A 82 1.60 4.89 -4.31
C ASP A 82 1.96 5.66 -3.03
N PHE A 83 3.22 6.11 -2.91
CA PHE A 83 3.71 6.90 -1.78
C PHE A 83 3.93 8.40 -2.08
N ILE A 84 3.86 8.85 -3.34
CA ILE A 84 4.34 10.20 -3.75
C ILE A 84 3.73 11.36 -2.97
N GLY A 85 2.42 11.42 -2.82
CA GLY A 85 1.78 12.54 -2.08
C GLY A 85 1.90 12.43 -0.56
N ALA A 86 2.45 11.34 -0.02
CA ALA A 86 2.75 11.22 1.41
C ALA A 86 4.14 11.77 1.78
N MET A 87 4.99 12.09 0.79
CA MET A 87 6.37 12.54 0.98
C MET A 87 6.59 14.01 0.62
N LYS A 88 5.53 14.77 0.34
CA LYS A 88 5.66 16.23 0.19
C LYS A 88 5.67 16.86 1.58
N PRO A 89 6.74 17.56 2.00
CA PRO A 89 6.66 18.41 3.17
C PRO A 89 5.62 19.51 2.92
N ASP A 90 4.86 19.85 3.95
CA ASP A 90 4.07 21.09 4.01
C ASP A 90 4.93 22.32 3.68
#